data_AF-A0A1G3C9F3-F1
#
_entry.id   AF-A0A1G3C9F3-F1
#
_cell.length_a   1.000
_cell.length_b   1.000
_cell.length_c   1.000
_cell.angle_alpha   90.00
_cell.angle_beta   90.00
_cell.angle_gamma   90.00
#
_symmetry.space_group_name_H-M   'P 1'
#
loop_
_entity.id
_entity.type
_entity.pdbx_description
1 polymer ?
#
loop_
_entity_poly.entity_id
_entity_poly.type
_entity_poly.pdbx_seq_one_letter_code
_entity_poly.pdbx_strand_id
1 'polypeptide(L)'
;MKKIIKYVALIVPLISVASVAYLKTAHCEYNDPTEWFQESAMYQLRTGLCQTIDGLEQKTDNLEAMNQNLEGRINMLASEKDKLNKAYTQMKAKQSTLEKEHVKLKKKATSLEVAYKKLSSKSKVATSSKKTKVAAKKASAKPKITAQKTAAKKTSAIQNVEDTSSVQSFPPVVSAGGITEERKSEVDSGVDIKKLNEKGIEYGKKGMYDEAIKEFQKVAAIKPNMANVHYNLGLAYKKKGMLSEADNEFAKYERLKKQSN
;
A
#
# COMPACT_ATOMS: atom_id res chain seq x y z
N MET A 1 7.90 27.26 50.39
CA MET A 1 7.56 26.60 49.10
C MET A 1 8.21 25.24 48.90
N LYS A 2 9.54 25.07 48.98
CA LYS A 2 10.21 23.75 48.75
C LYS A 2 9.74 22.60 49.67
N LYS A 3 9.36 22.88 50.93
CA LYS A 3 8.82 21.87 51.86
C LYS A 3 7.39 21.42 51.51
N ILE A 4 6.56 22.33 50.99
CA ILE A 4 5.18 22.05 50.58
C ILE A 4 5.17 21.20 49.32
N ILE A 5 6.04 21.50 48.34
CA ILE A 5 6.18 20.71 47.12
C ILE A 5 6.63 19.27 47.42
N LYS A 6 7.56 19.07 48.37
CA LYS A 6 7.94 17.71 48.83
C LYS A 6 6.79 16.97 49.51
N TYR A 7 5.96 17.68 50.28
CA TYR A 7 4.80 17.08 50.96
C TYR A 7 3.72 16.65 49.96
N VAL A 8 3.41 17.50 48.97
CA VAL A 8 2.46 17.17 47.90
C VAL A 8 2.97 16.01 47.03
N ALA A 9 4.26 15.99 46.70
CA ALA A 9 4.87 14.91 45.94
C ALA A 9 4.89 13.55 46.67
N LEU A 10 4.86 13.54 48.01
CA LEU A 10 4.78 12.31 48.81
C LEU A 10 3.32 11.87 49.03
N ILE A 11 2.41 12.81 49.23
CA ILE A 11 1.01 12.51 49.60
C ILE A 11 0.18 12.08 48.38
N VAL A 12 0.37 12.69 47.21
CA VAL A 12 -0.39 12.36 45.99
C VAL A 12 -0.23 10.89 45.56
N PRO A 13 0.99 10.31 45.49
CA PRO A 13 1.13 8.88 45.18
C PRO A 13 0.61 7.99 46.31
N LEU A 14 0.70 8.39 47.57
CA LEU A 14 0.14 7.63 48.70
C LEU A 14 -1.40 7.57 48.64
N ILE A 15 -2.07 8.69 48.32
CA ILE A 15 -3.53 8.72 48.14
C ILE A 15 -3.94 7.90 46.92
N SER A 16 -3.17 7.96 45.83
CA SER A 16 -3.43 7.16 44.62
C SER A 16 -3.29 5.66 44.88
N VAL A 17 -2.19 5.24 45.51
CA VAL A 17 -1.95 3.82 45.85
C VAL A 17 -2.96 3.34 46.89
N ALA A 18 -3.31 4.16 47.89
CA ALA A 18 -4.34 3.81 48.86
C ALA A 18 -5.72 3.70 48.22
N SER A 19 -6.06 4.57 47.27
CA SER A 19 -7.35 4.52 46.55
C SER A 19 -7.42 3.31 45.61
N VAL A 20 -6.34 3.01 44.89
CA VAL A 20 -6.24 1.84 44.01
C VAL A 20 -6.22 0.54 44.85
N ALA A 21 -5.54 0.52 45.98
CA ALA A 21 -5.55 -0.62 46.91
C ALA A 21 -6.94 -0.82 47.52
N TYR A 22 -7.63 0.25 47.91
CA TYR A 22 -8.99 0.22 48.45
C TYR A 22 -10.02 -0.22 47.40
N LEU A 23 -9.88 0.24 46.15
CA LEU A 23 -10.70 -0.22 45.02
C LEU A 23 -10.44 -1.68 44.67
N LYS A 24 -9.18 -2.15 44.79
CA LYS A 24 -8.78 -3.52 44.49
C LYS A 24 -9.18 -4.52 45.59
N THR A 25 -9.14 -4.12 46.87
CA THR A 25 -9.70 -4.93 47.97
C THR A 25 -11.23 -4.89 47.99
N ALA A 26 -11.85 -3.79 47.56
CA ALA A 26 -13.30 -3.73 47.37
C ALA A 26 -13.80 -4.56 46.18
N HIS A 27 -12.92 -5.03 45.28
CA HIS A 27 -13.35 -5.73 44.07
C HIS A 27 -13.71 -7.20 44.23
N CYS A 28 -13.23 -7.98 45.22
CA CYS A 28 -13.53 -9.43 45.18
C CYS A 28 -13.59 -10.21 46.52
N GLU A 29 -13.44 -9.61 47.71
CA GLU A 29 -13.50 -10.37 48.98
C GLU A 29 -14.58 -9.82 49.93
N TYR A 30 -15.83 -10.05 49.58
CA TYR A 30 -16.91 -10.18 50.57
C TYR A 30 -17.69 -11.46 50.27
N ASN A 31 -17.10 -12.58 50.71
CA ASN A 31 -17.78 -13.86 50.85
C ASN A 31 -18.78 -13.73 52.00
N ASP A 32 -20.01 -13.32 51.70
CA ASP A 32 -21.20 -14.20 51.73
C ASP A 32 -22.47 -13.34 51.49
N PRO A 33 -23.01 -13.26 50.26
CA PRO A 33 -24.27 -12.57 50.03
C PRO A 33 -25.41 -13.53 50.38
N THR A 34 -26.00 -13.36 51.57
CA THR A 34 -27.29 -13.99 51.93
C THR A 34 -28.27 -13.86 50.75
N GLU A 35 -28.84 -14.98 50.30
CA GLU A 35 -29.55 -15.15 49.02
C GLU A 35 -30.60 -14.07 48.72
N TRP A 36 -31.25 -13.51 49.75
CA TRP A 36 -32.27 -12.45 49.60
C TRP A 36 -31.73 -11.14 48.99
N PHE A 37 -30.42 -10.86 49.10
CA PHE A 37 -29.82 -9.65 48.54
C PHE A 37 -29.46 -9.78 47.06
N GLN A 38 -29.41 -11.00 46.52
CA GLN A 38 -29.07 -11.26 45.11
C GLN A 38 -30.21 -10.87 44.15
N GLU A 39 -31.46 -10.89 44.61
CA GLU A 39 -32.63 -10.40 43.86
C GLU A 39 -32.85 -8.89 43.99
N SER A 40 -32.06 -8.20 44.81
CA SER A 40 -32.19 -6.76 44.99
C SER A 40 -31.83 -5.99 43.72
N ALA A 41 -32.63 -4.96 43.41
CA ALA A 41 -32.32 -4.02 42.33
C ALA A 41 -30.92 -3.40 42.46
N MET A 42 -30.40 -3.26 43.69
CA MET A 42 -29.04 -2.78 43.94
C MET A 42 -27.97 -3.79 43.49
N TYR A 43 -28.22 -5.09 43.68
CA TYR A 43 -27.31 -6.13 43.24
C TYR A 43 -27.29 -6.21 41.70
N GLN A 44 -28.46 -6.17 41.06
CA GLN A 44 -28.60 -6.15 39.59
C GLN A 44 -27.93 -4.91 38.96
N LEU A 45 -28.10 -3.73 39.59
CA LEU A 45 -27.42 -2.52 39.16
C LEU A 45 -25.89 -2.68 39.24
N ARG A 46 -25.40 -3.24 40.34
CA ARG A 46 -23.96 -3.45 40.56
C ARG A 46 -23.38 -4.43 39.55
N THR A 47 -23.98 -5.60 39.35
CA THR A 47 -23.49 -6.60 38.39
C THR A 47 -23.56 -6.09 36.95
N GLY A 48 -24.62 -5.38 36.59
CA GLY A 48 -24.73 -4.71 35.29
C GLY A 48 -23.63 -3.67 35.08
N LEU A 49 -23.34 -2.84 36.09
CA LEU A 49 -22.25 -1.87 36.03
C LEU A 49 -20.89 -2.56 35.84
N CYS A 50 -20.61 -3.62 36.61
CA CYS A 50 -19.37 -4.40 36.48
C CYS A 50 -19.21 -4.97 35.06
N GLN A 51 -20.24 -5.58 34.49
CA GLN A 51 -20.21 -6.09 33.11
C GLN A 51 -19.93 -4.99 32.08
N THR A 52 -20.48 -3.79 32.28
CA THR A 52 -20.19 -2.66 31.39
C THR A 52 -18.76 -2.17 31.53
N ILE A 53 -18.20 -2.16 32.75
CA ILE A 53 -16.81 -1.79 33.01
C ILE A 53 -15.87 -2.80 32.33
N ASP A 54 -16.08 -4.10 32.55
CA ASP A 54 -15.29 -5.16 31.91
C ASP A 54 -15.33 -5.05 30.38
N GLY A 55 -16.50 -4.75 29.81
CA GLY A 55 -16.66 -4.53 28.38
C GLY A 55 -15.95 -3.27 27.86
N LEU A 56 -15.80 -2.24 28.68
CA LEU A 56 -15.03 -1.03 28.35
C LEU A 56 -13.53 -1.29 28.48
N GLU A 57 -13.09 -2.03 29.49
CA GLU A 57 -11.69 -2.45 29.65
C GLU A 57 -11.23 -3.29 28.46
N GLN A 58 -12.00 -4.29 28.06
CA GLN A 58 -11.68 -5.11 26.88
C GLN A 58 -11.57 -4.27 25.60
N LYS A 59 -12.43 -3.26 25.41
CA LYS A 59 -12.33 -2.35 24.26
C LYS A 59 -11.07 -1.49 24.32
N THR A 60 -10.67 -1.07 25.52
CA THR A 60 -9.46 -0.28 25.76
C THR A 60 -8.21 -1.10 25.43
N ASP A 61 -8.13 -2.34 25.90
CA ASP A 61 -7.03 -3.26 25.58
C ASP A 61 -6.94 -3.54 24.07
N ASN A 62 -8.08 -3.73 23.42
CA ASN A 62 -8.13 -3.91 21.97
C ASN A 62 -7.63 -2.68 21.21
N LEU A 63 -7.99 -1.47 21.66
CA LEU A 63 -7.51 -0.21 21.11
C LEU A 63 -6.00 -0.06 21.32
N GLU A 64 -5.48 -0.44 22.48
CA GLU A 64 -4.06 -0.39 22.78
C GLU A 64 -3.26 -1.36 21.91
N ALA A 65 -3.73 -2.60 21.74
CA ALA A 65 -3.13 -3.57 20.82
C ALA A 65 -3.13 -3.06 19.37
N MET A 66 -4.21 -2.40 18.93
CA MET A 66 -4.30 -1.80 17.60
C MET A 66 -3.30 -0.65 17.43
N ASN A 67 -3.13 0.19 18.46
CA ASN A 67 -2.14 1.27 18.46
C ASN A 67 -0.71 0.72 18.37
N GLN A 68 -0.37 -0.32 19.13
CA GLN A 68 0.95 -0.97 19.06
C GLN A 68 1.22 -1.55 17.67
N ASN A 69 0.21 -2.14 17.01
CA ASN A 69 0.32 -2.61 15.64
C ASN A 69 0.61 -1.45 14.67
N LEU A 70 -0.11 -0.34 14.80
CA LEU A 70 0.08 0.86 13.97
C LEU A 70 1.49 1.44 14.16
N GLU A 71 1.99 1.51 15.39
CA GLU A 71 3.36 1.95 15.69
C GLU A 71 4.40 1.04 15.02
N GLY A 72 4.21 -0.28 15.07
CA GLY A 72 5.05 -1.23 14.35
C GLY A 72 5.10 -0.96 12.84
N ARG A 73 3.94 -0.65 12.23
CA ARG A 73 3.84 -0.30 10.81
C ARG A 73 4.53 1.02 10.49
N ILE A 74 4.38 2.04 11.34
CA ILE A 74 5.04 3.34 11.18
C ILE A 74 6.57 3.16 11.18
N ASN A 75 7.10 2.36 12.11
CA ASN A 75 8.54 2.09 12.21
C ASN A 75 9.07 1.35 10.96
N MET A 76 8.32 0.39 10.45
CA MET A 76 8.66 -0.31 9.21
C MET A 76 8.68 0.64 8.01
N LEU A 77 7.65 1.48 7.86
CA LEU A 77 7.58 2.48 6.78
C LEU A 77 8.70 3.52 6.87
N ALA A 78 9.09 3.92 8.09
CA ALA A 78 10.24 4.80 8.29
C ALA A 78 11.55 4.15 7.81
N SER A 79 11.75 2.86 8.12
CA SER A 79 12.91 2.09 7.63
C SER A 79 12.94 1.97 6.10
N GLU A 80 11.78 1.71 5.47
CA GLU A 80 11.67 1.66 4.00
C GLU A 80 11.95 3.03 3.35
N LYS A 81 11.44 4.11 3.94
CA LYS A 81 11.72 5.48 3.49
C LYS A 81 13.22 5.78 3.51
N ASP A 82 13.93 5.34 4.54
CA ASP A 82 15.39 5.53 4.63
C ASP A 82 16.15 4.74 3.57
N LYS A 83 15.74 3.49 3.30
CA LYS A 83 16.30 2.69 2.21
C LYS A 83 16.06 3.36 0.86
N LEU A 84 14.84 3.86 0.63
CA LEU A 84 14.49 4.55 -0.60
C LEU A 84 15.29 5.85 -0.78
N ASN A 85 15.46 6.63 0.28
CA ASN A 85 16.30 7.84 0.25
C ASN A 85 17.75 7.52 -0.07
N LYS A 86 18.32 6.46 0.52
CA LYS A 86 19.68 5.99 0.17
C LYS A 86 19.78 5.58 -1.29
N ALA A 87 18.81 4.80 -1.80
CA ALA A 87 18.77 4.41 -3.20
C ALA A 87 18.65 5.64 -4.14
N TYR A 88 17.80 6.60 -3.78
CA TYR A 88 17.60 7.83 -4.54
C TYR A 88 18.88 8.67 -4.63
N THR A 89 19.58 8.87 -3.50
CA THR A 89 20.86 9.60 -3.49
C THR A 89 21.92 8.90 -4.34
N GLN A 90 22.01 7.57 -4.29
CA GLN A 90 22.90 6.79 -5.14
C GLN A 90 22.56 6.93 -6.63
N MET A 91 21.28 6.86 -6.98
CA MET A 91 20.82 7.07 -8.36
C MET A 91 21.16 8.47 -8.86
N LYS A 92 20.94 9.50 -8.04
CA LYS A 92 21.28 10.89 -8.36
C LYS A 92 22.78 11.09 -8.57
N ALA A 93 23.61 10.45 -7.75
CA ALA A 93 25.07 10.47 -7.94
C ALA A 93 25.49 9.79 -9.26
N LYS A 94 24.93 8.62 -9.56
CA LYS A 94 25.17 7.90 -10.82
C LYS A 94 24.72 8.71 -12.04
N GLN A 95 23.57 9.37 -11.95
CA GLN A 95 23.09 10.26 -13.00
C GLN A 95 24.09 11.40 -13.27
N SER A 96 24.59 12.06 -12.22
CA SER A 96 25.62 13.11 -12.39
C SER A 96 26.90 12.59 -13.04
N THR A 97 27.34 11.37 -12.70
CA THR A 97 28.50 10.76 -13.36
C THR A 97 28.25 10.48 -14.84
N LEU A 98 27.08 9.93 -15.19
CA LEU A 98 26.69 9.67 -16.57
C LEU A 98 26.58 10.95 -17.39
N GLU A 99 26.08 12.04 -16.82
CA GLU A 99 26.03 13.35 -17.47
C GLU A 99 27.43 13.87 -17.81
N LYS A 100 28.39 13.74 -16.88
CA LYS A 100 29.80 14.12 -17.14
C LYS A 100 30.42 13.28 -18.25
N GLU A 101 30.16 11.98 -18.29
CA GLU A 101 30.62 11.11 -19.38
C GLU A 101 29.97 11.47 -20.71
N HIS A 102 28.66 11.75 -20.71
CA HIS A 102 27.93 12.20 -21.90
C HIS A 102 28.55 13.47 -22.49
N VAL A 103 28.91 14.45 -21.65
CA VAL A 103 29.59 15.68 -22.10
C VAL A 103 30.96 15.37 -22.70
N LYS A 104 31.75 14.49 -22.08
CA LYS A 104 33.07 14.08 -22.59
C LYS A 104 32.95 13.37 -23.95
N LEU A 105 32.02 12.43 -24.07
CA LEU A 105 31.76 11.71 -25.32
C LEU A 105 31.26 12.65 -26.41
N LYS A 106 30.40 13.62 -26.07
CA LYS A 106 29.93 14.66 -27.01
C LYS A 106 31.10 15.47 -27.57
N LYS A 107 32.04 15.91 -26.71
CA LYS A 107 33.26 16.60 -27.16
C LYS A 107 34.09 15.74 -28.12
N LYS A 108 34.33 14.48 -27.78
CA LYS A 108 35.05 13.53 -28.66
C LYS A 108 34.34 13.29 -29.99
N ALA A 109 33.01 13.20 -30.00
CA ALA A 109 32.23 13.05 -31.22
C ALA A 109 32.39 14.28 -32.13
N THR A 110 32.30 15.49 -31.57
CA THR A 110 32.48 16.73 -32.35
C THR A 110 33.89 16.86 -32.93
N SER A 111 34.93 16.45 -32.20
CA SER A 111 36.30 16.50 -32.72
C SER A 111 36.52 15.47 -33.84
N LEU A 112 35.97 14.26 -33.70
CA LEU A 112 35.97 13.23 -34.75
C LEU A 112 35.23 13.69 -36.00
N GLU A 113 34.09 14.37 -35.86
CA GLU A 113 33.31 14.88 -36.98
C GLU A 113 34.08 15.96 -37.76
N VAL A 114 34.76 16.87 -37.06
CA VAL A 114 35.67 17.86 -37.68
C VAL A 114 36.83 17.16 -38.41
N ALA A 115 37.45 16.16 -37.80
CA ALA A 115 38.53 15.40 -38.42
C ALA A 115 38.05 14.65 -39.69
N TYR A 116 36.88 14.01 -39.62
CA TYR A 116 36.27 13.34 -40.75
C TYR A 116 35.95 14.31 -41.90
N LYS A 117 35.39 15.48 -41.59
CA LYS A 117 35.12 16.53 -42.59
C LYS A 117 36.40 17.02 -43.27
N LYS A 118 37.48 17.20 -42.50
CA LYS A 118 38.82 17.55 -43.05
C LYS A 118 39.35 16.45 -43.99
N LEU A 119 39.29 15.19 -43.57
CA LEU A 119 39.72 14.05 -44.41
C LEU A 119 38.89 13.92 -45.69
N SER A 120 37.57 14.06 -45.59
CA SER A 120 36.63 14.05 -46.73
C SER A 120 36.90 15.20 -47.71
N SER A 121 37.21 16.39 -47.21
CA SER A 121 37.61 17.52 -48.08
C SER A 121 38.96 17.27 -48.79
N LYS A 122 39.94 16.66 -48.10
CA LYS A 122 41.22 16.27 -48.71
C LYS A 122 41.08 15.18 -49.77
N SER A 123 40.18 14.20 -49.59
CA SER A 123 39.96 13.16 -50.62
C SER A 123 39.28 13.71 -51.88
N LYS A 124 38.37 14.69 -51.74
CA LYS A 124 37.80 15.44 -52.89
C LYS A 124 38.84 16.27 -53.63
N VAL A 125 39.82 16.85 -52.92
CA VAL A 125 40.92 17.60 -53.55
C VAL A 125 41.89 16.64 -54.26
N ALA A 126 42.29 15.53 -53.63
CA ALA A 126 43.19 14.53 -54.21
C ALA A 126 42.63 13.82 -55.46
N THR A 127 41.30 13.70 -55.56
CA THR A 127 40.63 13.17 -56.77
C THR A 127 40.48 14.20 -57.89
N SER A 128 40.66 15.50 -57.61
CA SER A 128 40.73 16.55 -58.64
C SER A 128 42.14 16.76 -59.20
N SER A 129 43.19 16.42 -58.44
CA SER A 129 44.60 16.58 -58.84
C SER A 129 45.16 15.41 -59.66
N LYS A 130 44.40 14.34 -59.85
CA LYS A 130 44.80 13.15 -60.62
C LYS A 130 43.83 12.89 -61.77
N LYS A 131 43.58 13.91 -62.59
CA LYS A 131 42.88 13.77 -63.87
C LYS A 131 43.91 13.56 -64.99
N THR A 132 44.63 12.45 -64.95
CA THR A 132 45.20 11.85 -66.17
C THR A 132 44.34 10.66 -66.56
N LYS A 133 43.77 10.81 -67.77
CA LYS A 133 42.98 9.84 -68.54
C LYS A 133 43.44 8.40 -68.30
N VAL A 134 42.53 7.50 -67.94
CA VAL A 134 42.26 6.25 -68.69
C VAL A 134 40.81 5.82 -68.44
N ALA A 135 40.09 5.57 -69.55
CA ALA A 135 38.76 5.00 -69.60
C ALA A 135 38.83 3.46 -69.65
N ALA A 136 37.95 2.76 -68.91
CA ALA A 136 37.37 1.44 -69.21
C ALA A 136 36.61 0.95 -67.95
N LYS A 137 35.28 0.84 -67.91
CA LYS A 137 34.33 -0.10 -68.55
C LYS A 137 34.11 -1.40 -67.75
N LYS A 138 32.84 -1.61 -67.34
CA LYS A 138 32.15 -2.86 -66.89
C LYS A 138 32.61 -3.44 -65.53
N ALA A 139 31.79 -4.08 -64.70
CA ALA A 139 30.54 -4.79 -64.94
C ALA A 139 29.61 -4.79 -63.72
N SER A 140 28.33 -4.90 -64.04
CA SER A 140 27.18 -5.25 -63.21
C SER A 140 27.20 -6.71 -62.73
N ALA A 141 26.76 -6.94 -61.49
CA ALA A 141 25.72 -7.91 -61.07
C ALA A 141 26.03 -8.63 -59.73
N LYS A 142 24.98 -8.69 -58.91
CA LYS A 142 24.81 -9.17 -57.53
C LYS A 142 24.61 -10.71 -57.50
N PRO A 143 24.66 -11.43 -56.34
CA PRO A 143 23.57 -11.32 -55.34
C PRO A 143 23.87 -11.60 -53.84
N LYS A 144 22.95 -11.05 -53.03
CA LYS A 144 22.36 -11.46 -51.72
C LYS A 144 23.19 -12.25 -50.70
N ILE A 145 23.19 -11.77 -49.45
CA ILE A 145 22.59 -12.44 -48.28
C ILE A 145 22.02 -11.36 -47.33
N THR A 146 20.88 -11.71 -46.75
CA THR A 146 19.94 -10.94 -45.93
C THR A 146 20.42 -10.78 -44.49
N ALA A 147 20.26 -9.60 -43.88
CA ALA A 147 20.16 -9.47 -42.42
C ALA A 147 19.30 -8.26 -42.02
N GLN A 148 18.49 -8.49 -41.00
CA GLN A 148 17.34 -7.74 -40.53
C GLN A 148 17.59 -6.27 -40.16
N LYS A 149 16.50 -5.53 -40.35
CA LYS A 149 16.29 -4.12 -40.04
C LYS A 149 15.56 -4.04 -38.70
N THR A 150 16.19 -3.45 -37.67
CA THR A 150 15.45 -2.86 -36.53
C THR A 150 16.05 -1.49 -36.25
N ALA A 151 15.29 -0.45 -36.62
CA ALA A 151 15.63 0.94 -36.40
C ALA A 151 15.27 1.33 -34.96
N ALA A 152 16.29 1.70 -34.19
CA ALA A 152 16.13 2.48 -32.97
C ALA A 152 16.02 3.97 -33.34
N LYS A 153 14.89 4.60 -33.02
CA LYS A 153 14.70 6.05 -33.07
C LYS A 153 14.80 6.61 -31.66
N LYS A 154 15.96 7.22 -31.37
CA LYS A 154 16.16 8.32 -30.39
C LYS A 154 15.25 9.50 -30.82
N THR A 155 14.72 10.42 -30.00
CA THR A 155 15.08 10.96 -28.67
C THR A 155 14.05 12.02 -28.27
N SER A 156 13.86 12.19 -26.96
CA SER A 156 13.70 13.45 -26.17
C SER A 156 12.75 14.58 -26.61
N ALA A 157 11.88 15.01 -25.69
CA ALA A 157 11.83 16.39 -25.18
C ALA A 157 10.97 16.48 -23.89
N ILE A 158 11.58 16.98 -22.81
CA ILE A 158 10.92 17.48 -21.59
C ILE A 158 11.15 18.98 -21.60
N GLN A 159 10.09 19.76 -21.36
CA GLN A 159 10.11 21.13 -20.84
C GLN A 159 8.82 21.36 -20.01
N ASN A 160 8.89 21.12 -18.69
CA ASN A 160 8.69 22.07 -17.57
C ASN A 160 8.21 23.52 -17.91
N VAL A 161 7.37 24.27 -17.17
CA VAL A 161 6.59 24.18 -15.89
C VAL A 161 5.50 25.28 -15.94
N GLU A 162 4.41 25.10 -15.18
CA GLU A 162 3.76 26.05 -14.24
C GLU A 162 2.23 26.20 -14.34
N ASP A 163 1.62 25.99 -13.17
CA ASP A 163 0.40 26.54 -12.59
C ASP A 163 -0.88 26.57 -13.42
N THR A 164 -1.88 25.82 -12.92
CA THR A 164 -3.08 26.45 -12.36
C THR A 164 -3.92 25.44 -11.60
N SER A 165 -4.36 25.91 -10.43
CA SER A 165 -5.50 25.46 -9.66
C SER A 165 -6.71 25.02 -10.51
N SER A 166 -7.25 23.84 -10.24
CA SER A 166 -8.71 23.66 -10.06
C SER A 166 -9.03 22.24 -9.60
N VAL A 167 -9.42 22.17 -8.34
CA VAL A 167 -10.39 21.25 -7.71
C VAL A 167 -11.19 20.40 -8.71
N GLN A 168 -11.15 19.08 -8.54
CA GLN A 168 -12.34 18.25 -8.77
C GLN A 168 -12.57 17.34 -7.55
N SER A 169 -13.80 17.46 -7.09
CA SER A 169 -14.40 17.01 -5.84
C SER A 169 -14.45 15.49 -5.69
N PHE A 170 -13.99 15.00 -4.54
CA PHE A 170 -14.34 13.67 -4.03
C PHE A 170 -15.76 13.71 -3.42
N PRO A 171 -16.62 12.70 -3.64
CA PRO A 171 -17.89 12.59 -2.92
C PRO A 171 -17.64 12.29 -1.43
N PRO A 172 -18.56 12.72 -0.53
CA PRO A 172 -18.27 12.78 0.89
C PRO A 172 -18.23 11.38 1.51
N VAL A 173 -17.22 11.18 2.36
CA VAL A 173 -17.21 10.13 3.38
C VAL A 173 -18.29 10.49 4.40
N VAL A 174 -19.39 9.73 4.42
CA VAL A 174 -20.37 9.79 5.50
C VAL A 174 -20.14 8.60 6.44
N SER A 175 -19.83 8.94 7.68
CA SER A 175 -19.92 8.06 8.84
C SER A 175 -21.07 8.57 9.70
N ALA A 176 -22.06 7.70 9.97
CA ALA A 176 -22.77 7.57 11.26
C ALA A 176 -24.11 6.83 11.08
N GLY A 177 -24.29 5.75 11.85
CA GLY A 177 -25.55 5.45 12.56
C GLY A 177 -26.67 4.73 11.81
N GLY A 178 -27.14 3.63 12.43
CA GLY A 178 -28.59 3.36 12.57
C GLY A 178 -29.29 2.53 11.49
N ILE A 179 -29.34 1.22 11.74
CA ILE A 179 -30.41 0.24 11.47
C ILE A 179 -31.67 0.76 10.74
N THR A 180 -32.05 0.13 9.62
CA THR A 180 -33.34 -0.55 9.46
C THR A 180 -33.45 -1.27 8.11
N GLU A 181 -33.89 -2.53 8.23
CA GLU A 181 -34.80 -3.26 7.35
C GLU A 181 -34.40 -3.66 5.92
N GLU A 182 -34.54 -4.97 5.73
CA GLU A 182 -34.75 -5.70 4.50
C GLU A 182 -35.16 -4.86 3.29
N ARG A 183 -34.35 -4.96 2.25
CA ARG A 183 -34.91 -5.08 0.90
C ARG A 183 -34.23 -6.22 0.16
N LYS A 184 -34.93 -7.37 0.17
CA LYS A 184 -34.85 -8.34 -0.92
C LYS A 184 -35.17 -7.58 -2.22
N SER A 185 -34.17 -7.38 -3.06
CA SER A 185 -34.39 -7.19 -4.48
C SER A 185 -33.25 -7.89 -5.20
N GLU A 186 -33.56 -9.09 -5.69
CA GLU A 186 -32.85 -9.72 -6.80
C GLU A 186 -32.77 -8.71 -7.95
N VAL A 187 -31.60 -8.08 -8.08
CA VAL A 187 -31.20 -7.47 -9.33
C VAL A 187 -30.40 -8.55 -10.04
N ASP A 188 -31.12 -9.35 -10.83
CA ASP A 188 -30.56 -10.24 -11.84
C ASP A 188 -29.95 -9.39 -12.96
N SER A 189 -28.84 -8.73 -12.67
CA SER A 189 -27.83 -8.51 -13.70
C SER A 189 -27.23 -9.89 -13.93
N GLY A 190 -27.30 -10.43 -15.14
CA GLY A 190 -26.83 -11.79 -15.54
C GLY A 190 -25.34 -12.09 -15.35
N VAL A 191 -24.72 -11.45 -14.36
CA VAL A 191 -23.47 -11.78 -13.73
C VAL A 191 -23.70 -13.00 -12.85
N ASP A 192 -23.32 -14.16 -13.37
CA ASP A 192 -23.28 -15.40 -12.61
C ASP A 192 -22.26 -15.27 -11.46
N ILE A 193 -22.75 -14.89 -10.27
CA ILE A 193 -21.97 -14.70 -9.04
C ILE A 193 -21.19 -15.98 -8.71
N LYS A 194 -21.78 -17.14 -8.97
CA LYS A 194 -21.15 -18.44 -8.74
C LYS A 194 -19.94 -18.59 -9.65
N LYS A 195 -20.08 -18.27 -10.95
CA LYS A 195 -18.98 -18.27 -11.91
C LYS A 195 -17.87 -17.27 -11.56
N LEU A 196 -18.20 -16.07 -11.05
CA LEU A 196 -17.20 -15.12 -10.58
C LEU A 196 -16.40 -15.66 -9.38
N ASN A 197 -17.10 -16.26 -8.40
CA ASN A 197 -16.46 -16.86 -7.24
C ASN A 197 -15.57 -18.05 -7.63
N GLU A 198 -16.02 -18.90 -8.54
CA GLU A 198 -15.24 -20.02 -9.08
C GLU A 198 -13.98 -19.54 -9.80
N LYS A 199 -14.07 -18.47 -10.62
CA LYS A 199 -12.90 -17.84 -11.24
C LYS A 199 -11.92 -17.30 -10.21
N GLY A 200 -12.40 -16.62 -9.17
CA GLY A 200 -11.54 -16.13 -8.09
C GLY A 200 -10.75 -17.26 -7.42
N ILE A 201 -11.42 -18.39 -7.16
CA ILE A 201 -10.79 -19.59 -6.60
C ILE A 201 -9.75 -20.18 -7.56
N GLU A 202 -10.07 -20.25 -8.86
CA GLU A 202 -9.14 -20.76 -9.87
C GLU A 202 -7.88 -19.89 -9.98
N TYR A 203 -8.02 -18.57 -10.01
CA TYR A 203 -6.89 -17.65 -10.00
C TYR A 203 -6.06 -17.79 -8.72
N GLY A 204 -6.72 -17.93 -7.56
CA GLY A 204 -6.04 -18.16 -6.28
C GLY A 204 -5.21 -19.46 -6.28
N LYS A 205 -5.74 -20.54 -6.87
CA LYS A 205 -5.00 -21.81 -7.04
C LYS A 205 -3.80 -21.68 -7.97
N LYS A 206 -3.90 -20.84 -9.00
CA LYS A 206 -2.81 -20.54 -9.95
C LYS A 206 -1.77 -19.56 -9.40
N GLY A 207 -1.97 -19.03 -8.18
CA GLY A 207 -1.09 -18.01 -7.60
C GLY A 207 -1.27 -16.61 -8.18
N MET A 208 -2.31 -16.41 -9.00
CA MET A 208 -2.67 -15.13 -9.62
C MET A 208 -3.52 -14.32 -8.65
N TYR A 209 -2.90 -13.86 -7.56
CA TYR A 209 -3.62 -13.28 -6.43
C TYR A 209 -4.27 -11.93 -6.78
N ASP A 210 -3.69 -11.15 -7.68
CA ASP A 210 -4.27 -9.88 -8.15
C ASP A 210 -5.61 -10.06 -8.88
N GLU A 211 -5.67 -11.03 -9.78
CA GLU A 211 -6.88 -11.40 -10.50
C GLU A 211 -7.91 -12.04 -9.57
N ALA A 212 -7.47 -12.89 -8.64
CA ALA A 212 -8.34 -13.48 -7.63
C ALA A 212 -9.03 -12.41 -6.77
N ILE A 213 -8.29 -11.41 -6.30
CA ILE A 213 -8.81 -10.27 -5.52
C ILE A 213 -9.88 -9.53 -6.32
N LYS A 214 -9.61 -9.21 -7.60
CA LYS A 214 -10.57 -8.48 -8.46
C LYS A 214 -11.88 -9.24 -8.62
N GLU A 215 -11.84 -10.54 -8.86
CA GLU A 215 -13.06 -11.33 -9.02
C GLU A 215 -13.83 -11.47 -7.71
N PHE A 216 -13.14 -11.68 -6.58
CA PHE A 216 -13.81 -11.72 -5.27
C PHE A 216 -14.39 -10.36 -4.86
N GLN A 217 -13.74 -9.23 -5.19
CA GLN A 217 -14.29 -7.89 -4.93
C GLN A 217 -15.59 -7.64 -5.69
N LYS A 218 -15.70 -8.11 -6.95
CA LYS A 218 -16.96 -8.05 -7.69
C LYS A 218 -18.06 -8.82 -6.98
N VAL A 219 -17.75 -10.02 -6.48
CA VAL A 219 -18.71 -10.82 -5.71
C VAL A 219 -19.11 -10.10 -4.41
N ALA A 220 -18.16 -9.55 -3.67
CA ALA A 220 -18.42 -8.80 -2.43
C ALA A 220 -19.24 -7.52 -2.67
N ALA A 221 -19.12 -6.90 -3.85
CA ALA A 221 -19.92 -5.74 -4.22
C ALA A 221 -21.39 -6.11 -4.51
N ILE A 222 -21.64 -7.30 -5.07
CA ILE A 222 -23.00 -7.77 -5.38
C ILE A 222 -23.65 -8.42 -4.16
N LYS A 223 -22.90 -9.23 -3.41
CA LYS A 223 -23.34 -9.93 -2.19
C LYS A 223 -22.38 -9.66 -1.04
N PRO A 224 -22.54 -8.53 -0.33
CA PRO A 224 -21.66 -8.15 0.77
C PRO A 224 -21.77 -9.07 1.99
N ASN A 225 -22.85 -9.86 2.10
CA ASN A 225 -23.07 -10.74 3.24
C ASN A 225 -22.54 -12.18 3.02
N MET A 226 -21.83 -12.44 1.93
CA MET A 226 -21.24 -13.74 1.66
C MET A 226 -19.93 -13.95 2.42
N ALA A 227 -20.02 -14.54 3.61
CA ALA A 227 -18.88 -14.79 4.49
C ALA A 227 -17.70 -15.50 3.79
N ASN A 228 -17.98 -16.57 3.03
CA ASN A 228 -16.97 -17.33 2.29
C ASN A 228 -16.13 -16.48 1.31
N VAL A 229 -16.70 -15.45 0.72
CA VAL A 229 -16.02 -14.55 -0.22
C VAL A 229 -15.03 -13.66 0.53
N HIS A 230 -15.43 -13.12 1.69
CA HIS A 230 -14.55 -12.35 2.56
C HIS A 230 -13.37 -13.18 3.09
N TYR A 231 -13.60 -14.45 3.43
CA TYR A 231 -12.52 -15.37 3.80
C TYR A 231 -11.52 -15.59 2.65
N ASN A 232 -12.02 -15.83 1.44
CA ASN A 232 -11.17 -16.03 0.26
C ASN A 232 -10.41 -14.76 -0.15
N LEU A 233 -11.02 -13.58 -0.01
CA LEU A 233 -10.38 -12.28 -0.15
C LEU A 233 -9.24 -12.10 0.85
N GLY A 234 -9.48 -12.43 2.12
CA GLY A 234 -8.47 -12.40 3.17
C GLY A 234 -7.27 -13.30 2.85
N LEU A 235 -7.53 -14.52 2.37
CA LEU A 235 -6.47 -15.43 1.92
C LEU A 235 -5.68 -14.89 0.74
N ALA A 236 -6.36 -14.33 -0.27
CA ALA A 236 -5.71 -13.77 -1.46
C ALA A 236 -4.84 -12.56 -1.10
N TYR A 237 -5.32 -11.64 -0.26
CA TYR A 237 -4.52 -10.52 0.26
C TYR A 237 -3.32 -10.99 1.09
N LYS A 238 -3.51 -11.98 1.98
CA LYS A 238 -2.42 -12.54 2.78
C LYS A 238 -1.33 -13.14 1.92
N LYS A 239 -1.71 -13.90 0.87
CA LYS A 239 -0.77 -14.51 -0.07
C LYS A 239 -0.03 -13.49 -0.93
N LYS A 240 -0.64 -12.33 -1.18
CA LYS A 240 -0.01 -11.18 -1.85
C LYS A 240 0.89 -10.35 -0.93
N GLY A 241 0.83 -10.55 0.39
CA GLY A 241 1.57 -9.76 1.39
C GLY A 241 0.85 -8.50 1.87
N MET A 242 -0.42 -8.30 1.48
CA MET A 242 -1.28 -7.20 1.92
C MET A 242 -1.96 -7.57 3.23
N LEU A 243 -1.20 -7.59 4.33
CA LEU A 243 -1.67 -8.14 5.62
C LEU A 243 -2.80 -7.31 6.24
N SER A 244 -2.75 -5.99 6.12
CA SER A 244 -3.78 -5.11 6.71
C SER A 244 -5.16 -5.32 6.06
N GLU A 245 -5.20 -5.48 4.76
CA GLU A 245 -6.40 -5.76 3.99
C GLU A 245 -6.89 -7.18 4.29
N ALA A 246 -5.98 -8.13 4.44
CA ALA A 246 -6.33 -9.49 4.84
C ALA A 246 -7.03 -9.53 6.21
N ASP A 247 -6.47 -8.84 7.21
CA ASP A 247 -7.04 -8.79 8.57
C ASP A 247 -8.43 -8.14 8.58
N ASN A 248 -8.62 -7.07 7.80
CA ASN A 248 -9.93 -6.44 7.64
C ASN A 248 -10.98 -7.38 7.04
N GLU A 249 -10.61 -8.15 6.00
CA GLU A 249 -11.51 -9.10 5.36
C GLU A 249 -11.81 -10.33 6.25
N PHE A 250 -10.83 -10.81 7.02
CA PHE A 250 -11.07 -11.83 8.04
C PHE A 250 -11.98 -11.36 9.18
N ALA A 251 -11.84 -10.11 9.62
CA ALA A 251 -12.73 -9.53 10.62
C ALA A 251 -14.19 -9.45 10.11
N LYS A 252 -14.39 -9.10 8.83
CA LYS A 252 -15.72 -9.16 8.19
C LYS A 252 -16.27 -10.58 8.14
N TYR A 253 -15.44 -11.55 7.75
CA TYR A 253 -15.82 -12.97 7.74
C TYR A 253 -16.32 -13.44 9.11
N GLU A 254 -15.59 -13.17 10.19
CA GLU A 254 -15.97 -13.56 11.55
C GLU A 254 -17.28 -12.89 12.01
N ARG A 255 -17.50 -11.63 11.63
CA ARG A 255 -18.78 -10.93 11.92
C ARG A 255 -19.94 -11.58 11.19
N LEU A 256 -19.80 -11.87 9.89
CA LEU A 256 -20.86 -12.46 9.07
C LEU A 256 -21.18 -13.89 9.50
N LYS A 257 -20.17 -14.68 9.86
CA LYS A 257 -20.37 -16.06 10.37
C LYS A 257 -21.19 -16.08 11.67
N LYS A 258 -20.97 -15.12 12.57
CA LYS A 258 -21.75 -14.98 13.81
C LYS A 258 -23.20 -14.54 13.58
N GLN A 259 -23.48 -13.87 12.45
CA GLN A 259 -24.83 -13.45 12.08
C GLN A 259 -25.61 -14.53 11.32
N SER A 260 -24.92 -15.54 10.78
CA SER A 260 -25.54 -16.66 10.05
C SER A 260 -25.85 -17.90 10.91
N ASN A 261 -25.42 -17.91 12.17
CA ASN A 261 -25.67 -18.95 13.18
C ASN A 261 -26.71 -18.47 14.18
#